data_AF-A0A0N4XGE1-F1
#
_entry.id   AF-A0A0N4XGE1-F1
#
_cell.length_a   1.000
_cell.length_b   1.000
_cell.length_c   1.000
_cell.angle_alpha   90.00
_cell.angle_beta   90.00
_cell.angle_gamma   90.00
#
_symmetry.space_group_name_H-M   'P 1'
#
loop_
_entity.id
_entity.type
_entity.pdbx_description
1 polymer ?
#
loop_
_entity_poly.entity_id
_entity_poly.type
_entity_poly.pdbx_seq_one_letter_code
_entity_poly.pdbx_strand_id
1 'polypeptide(L)'
;MIPLRAHVAEACSFFKSNAQLLSSSSSHSNNCIERKRNEPCRTCFRVRRRPIYSKGPCPTIVLRDGESGRTQENTSDFRKSSSSQQIRARELSVVGLPIYATKRTLVESVVDAVAAIARGDEPNLLFTALAALVSDGLKDDVSSWNMIRTVTAPGPATKDVYSIVNKLDSSEKSENSRVEKFFEELFRENSLDCWLCYVVLKENVLRRLYSPGGFLLDAPTAYRTLLWRLVEALALIPGSCSIIFYYHKFAYMRRHRTAPLTRRSKFDQFS
;
A
#
# COMPACT_ATOMS: atom_id res chain seq x y z
N MET A 1 34.15 -4.97 -10.72
CA MET A 1 33.91 -3.60 -10.20
C MET A 1 32.61 -3.10 -10.83
N ILE A 2 31.50 -3.16 -10.09
CA ILE A 2 30.14 -2.86 -10.58
C ILE A 2 29.78 -1.43 -10.14
N PRO A 3 29.24 -0.55 -11.01
CA PRO A 3 29.13 0.87 -10.71
C PRO A 3 27.91 1.17 -9.82
N LEU A 4 28.20 1.55 -8.58
CA LEU A 4 27.26 1.96 -7.53
C LEU A 4 26.91 3.46 -7.61
N ARG A 5 26.62 4.00 -8.81
CA ARG A 5 26.57 5.47 -9.03
C ARG A 5 25.23 6.09 -9.40
N ALA A 6 24.18 5.33 -9.74
CA ALA A 6 22.89 5.92 -10.11
C ALA A 6 22.01 6.25 -8.89
N HIS A 7 21.81 5.29 -7.99
CA HIS A 7 20.89 5.46 -6.85
C HIS A 7 21.43 6.39 -5.76
N VAL A 8 22.75 6.47 -5.60
CA VAL A 8 23.39 7.39 -4.64
C VAL A 8 23.27 8.84 -5.12
N ALA A 9 23.37 9.09 -6.42
CA ALA A 9 23.19 10.43 -6.99
C ALA A 9 21.74 10.91 -6.85
N GLU A 10 20.78 10.00 -7.00
CA GLU A 10 19.35 10.28 -6.82
C GLU A 10 19.00 10.56 -5.35
N ALA A 11 19.56 9.78 -4.42
CA ALA A 11 19.43 10.02 -2.98
C ALA A 11 20.09 11.34 -2.55
N CYS A 12 21.30 11.66 -3.05
CA CYS A 12 21.97 12.93 -2.76
C CYS A 12 21.21 14.13 -3.35
N SER A 13 20.61 13.98 -4.54
CA SER A 13 19.75 15.02 -5.13
C SER A 13 18.48 15.23 -4.31
N PHE A 14 17.92 14.16 -3.74
CA PHE A 14 16.80 14.21 -2.81
C PHE A 14 17.16 14.95 -1.51
N PHE A 15 18.29 14.66 -0.87
CA PHE A 15 18.72 15.37 0.34
C PHE A 15 19.08 16.83 0.07
N LYS A 16 19.71 17.14 -1.08
CA LYS A 16 20.06 18.51 -1.46
C LYS A 16 18.82 19.37 -1.77
N SER A 17 17.77 18.77 -2.33
CA SER A 17 16.51 19.47 -2.65
C SER A 17 15.58 19.63 -1.44
N ASN A 18 15.78 18.83 -0.38
CA ASN A 18 14.92 18.81 0.81
C ASN A 18 15.65 19.21 2.10
N ALA A 19 16.88 19.72 2.02
CA ALA A 19 17.67 20.13 3.19
C ALA A 19 16.96 21.18 4.07
N GLN A 20 16.08 21.99 3.47
CA GLN A 20 15.26 22.99 4.17
C GLN A 20 14.11 22.38 4.98
N LEU A 21 13.71 21.13 4.70
CA LEU A 21 12.68 20.41 5.48
C LEU A 21 13.26 19.68 6.69
N LEU A 22 14.57 19.38 6.67
CA LEU A 22 15.27 18.67 7.75
C LEU A 22 16.00 19.62 8.71
N SER A 23 16.32 20.84 8.28
CA SER A 23 16.95 21.86 9.12
C SER A 23 15.91 22.60 9.95
N SER A 24 15.35 21.92 10.94
CA SER A 24 14.62 22.58 12.03
C SER A 24 15.64 23.00 13.09
N SER A 25 16.30 24.14 12.91
CA SER A 25 16.76 25.01 14.02
C SER A 25 17.34 26.35 13.53
N SER A 26 16.70 27.42 14.03
CA SER A 26 17.20 28.78 14.29
C SER A 26 17.80 29.59 13.15
N SER A 27 16.96 30.51 12.62
CA SER A 27 17.22 31.96 12.49
C SER A 27 16.84 32.54 11.13
N HIS A 28 15.54 32.67 10.83
CA HIS A 28 14.90 33.86 10.23
C HIS A 28 13.48 33.49 9.79
N SER A 29 12.53 34.23 10.36
CA SER A 29 11.09 34.18 10.15
C SER A 29 10.68 34.09 8.67
N ASN A 30 9.92 33.06 8.31
CA ASN A 30 9.01 33.10 7.16
C ASN A 30 7.77 32.22 7.44
N ASN A 31 7.07 32.51 8.54
CA ASN A 31 5.69 32.09 8.70
C ASN A 31 4.81 32.98 7.79
N CYS A 32 4.10 32.37 6.85
CA CYS A 32 3.18 33.03 5.91
C CYS A 32 1.93 33.66 6.57
N ILE A 33 1.92 33.86 7.89
CA ILE A 33 0.77 34.35 8.66
C ILE A 33 0.85 35.86 8.90
N GLU A 34 2.02 36.48 8.81
CA GLU A 34 2.18 37.94 8.99
C GLU A 34 2.85 38.59 7.78
N ARG A 35 2.06 38.96 6.75
CA ARG A 35 2.47 40.05 5.85
C ARG A 35 1.32 40.99 5.54
N LYS A 36 1.59 42.28 5.80
CA LYS A 36 0.79 43.44 5.38
C LYS A 36 0.66 43.47 3.84
N ARG A 37 -0.46 44.05 3.42
CA ARG A 37 -0.95 44.23 2.04
C ARG A 37 0.15 44.63 1.05
N ASN A 38 0.17 43.93 -0.10
CA ASN A 38 0.69 44.31 -1.42
C ASN A 38 1.91 43.59 -2.03
N GLU A 39 2.37 42.44 -1.53
CA GLU A 39 3.30 41.59 -2.32
C GLU A 39 2.92 40.11 -2.37
N PRO A 40 2.90 39.47 -3.56
CA PRO A 40 2.53 38.07 -3.69
C PRO A 40 3.68 37.11 -3.31
N CYS A 41 3.37 36.16 -2.43
CA CYS A 41 4.27 35.05 -2.07
C CYS A 41 4.57 34.15 -3.28
N ARG A 42 5.86 33.98 -3.60
CA ARG A 42 6.34 33.16 -4.73
C ARG A 42 5.95 31.68 -4.64
N THR A 43 5.73 31.16 -3.44
CA THR A 43 5.37 29.75 -3.21
C THR A 43 3.90 29.49 -3.52
N CYS A 44 3.01 30.42 -3.19
CA CYS A 44 1.57 30.31 -3.43
C CYS A 44 1.20 30.58 -4.90
N PHE A 45 2.00 31.38 -5.62
CA PHE A 45 1.76 31.73 -7.02
C PHE A 45 1.91 30.56 -7.99
N ARG A 46 2.73 29.56 -7.66
CA ARG A 46 2.92 28.35 -8.48
C ARG A 46 1.72 27.39 -8.43
N VAL A 47 0.90 27.44 -7.37
CA VAL A 47 -0.24 26.53 -7.20
C VAL A 47 -1.50 27.02 -7.93
N ARG A 48 -1.60 28.33 -8.24
CA ARG A 48 -2.82 28.92 -8.85
C ARG A 48 -2.82 29.05 -10.38
N ARG A 49 -1.73 28.72 -11.10
CA ARG A 49 -1.78 28.69 -12.57
C ARG A 49 -2.39 27.38 -13.06
N ARG A 50 -3.67 27.41 -13.46
CA ARG A 50 -4.22 26.42 -14.42
C ARG A 50 -3.43 26.54 -15.73
N PRO A 51 -3.05 25.43 -16.39
CA PRO A 51 -2.38 25.51 -17.68
C PRO A 51 -3.40 25.88 -18.76
N ILE A 52 -3.41 27.15 -19.15
CA ILE A 52 -3.91 27.57 -20.46
C ILE A 52 -2.73 27.40 -21.41
N TYR A 53 -2.66 26.28 -22.13
CA TYR A 53 -1.85 26.21 -23.33
C TYR A 53 -2.66 26.85 -24.45
N SER A 54 -2.29 28.10 -24.72
CA SER A 54 -2.67 28.94 -25.83
C SER A 54 -2.40 28.25 -27.17
N LYS A 55 -3.42 28.31 -28.03
CA LYS A 55 -3.30 28.22 -29.48
C LYS A 55 -2.13 29.08 -29.97
N GLY A 56 -1.32 28.52 -30.88
CA GLY A 56 -0.45 29.27 -31.76
C GLY A 56 -1.25 30.12 -32.77
N PRO A 57 -0.56 30.95 -33.58
CA PRO A 57 -1.07 32.22 -34.10
C PRO A 57 -2.15 32.06 -35.17
N CYS A 58 -3.09 33.02 -35.20
CA CYS A 58 -4.08 33.16 -36.27
C CYS A 58 -3.44 33.18 -37.66
N PRO A 59 -4.05 32.49 -38.63
CA PRO A 59 -4.15 32.99 -39.99
C PRO A 59 -5.58 33.49 -40.25
N THR A 60 -5.65 34.60 -40.98
CA THR A 60 -6.82 35.21 -41.61
C THR A 60 -7.68 34.16 -42.33
N ILE A 61 -8.99 34.30 -42.20
CA ILE A 61 -10.02 33.54 -42.93
C ILE A 61 -9.78 33.65 -44.44
N VAL A 62 -9.55 32.51 -45.10
CA VAL A 62 -9.78 32.31 -46.53
C VAL A 62 -10.43 30.94 -46.72
N LEU A 63 -11.57 30.91 -47.41
CA LEU A 63 -12.36 29.74 -47.81
C LEU A 63 -11.56 28.77 -48.71
N ARG A 64 -11.59 27.44 -48.43
CA ARG A 64 -11.72 26.38 -49.45
C ARG A 64 -11.88 24.97 -48.86
N ASP A 65 -12.68 24.17 -49.58
CA ASP A 65 -13.11 22.78 -49.35
C ASP A 65 -11.99 21.72 -49.29
N GLY A 66 -12.31 20.54 -48.73
CA GLY A 66 -11.64 19.27 -49.09
C GLY A 66 -11.45 18.25 -47.96
N GLU A 67 -12.34 17.24 -47.95
CA GLU A 67 -12.16 15.81 -47.63
C GLU A 67 -11.22 15.27 -46.51
N SER A 68 -11.85 14.40 -45.69
CA SER A 68 -11.42 13.06 -45.21
C SER A 68 -10.07 12.86 -44.51
N GLY A 69 -10.13 12.40 -43.26
CA GLY A 69 -8.98 11.79 -42.58
C GLY A 69 -9.26 11.39 -41.13
N ARG A 70 -9.61 10.12 -40.92
CA ARG A 70 -9.67 9.48 -39.59
C ARG A 70 -8.27 9.42 -38.98
N THR A 71 -8.13 9.88 -37.73
CA THR A 71 -7.08 9.39 -36.83
C THR A 71 -7.62 9.24 -35.42
N GLN A 72 -7.85 7.99 -35.01
CA GLN A 72 -7.99 7.61 -33.59
C GLN A 72 -6.59 7.60 -32.98
N GLU A 73 -6.31 8.48 -32.02
CA GLU A 73 -5.11 8.41 -31.20
C GLU A 73 -5.42 8.04 -29.75
N ASN A 74 -4.59 7.11 -29.26
CA ASN A 74 -4.72 6.33 -28.05
C ASN A 74 -4.64 7.16 -26.75
N THR A 75 -5.73 7.22 -25.99
CA THR A 75 -5.80 7.84 -24.65
C THR A 75 -5.51 6.87 -23.50
N SER A 76 -4.58 5.93 -23.64
CA SER A 76 -4.33 4.87 -22.64
C SER A 76 -3.17 5.15 -21.66
N ASP A 77 -2.31 6.14 -21.93
CA ASP A 77 -1.12 6.40 -21.09
C ASP A 77 -1.27 7.53 -20.06
N PHE A 78 -2.18 8.48 -20.26
CA PHE A 78 -2.45 9.55 -19.27
C PHE A 78 -3.14 9.08 -17.99
N ARG A 79 -3.82 7.92 -18.02
CA ARG A 79 -4.52 7.37 -16.84
C ARG A 79 -3.58 6.67 -15.86
N LYS A 80 -2.42 6.19 -16.32
CA LYS A 80 -1.47 5.39 -15.53
C LYS A 80 -0.63 6.22 -14.56
N SER A 81 -0.23 7.43 -14.95
CA SER A 81 0.49 8.35 -14.07
C SER A 81 -0.39 8.83 -12.91
N SER A 82 -1.67 9.10 -13.20
CA SER A 82 -2.62 9.63 -12.23
C SER A 82 -2.87 8.69 -11.05
N SER A 83 -3.04 7.38 -11.28
CA SER A 83 -3.32 6.42 -10.19
C SER A 83 -2.13 6.22 -9.25
N SER A 84 -0.91 6.10 -9.79
CA SER A 84 0.32 5.99 -9.00
C SER A 84 0.60 7.29 -8.22
N GLN A 85 0.42 8.44 -8.88
CA GLN A 85 0.54 9.75 -8.24
C GLN A 85 -0.50 9.95 -7.13
N GLN A 86 -1.74 9.46 -7.31
CA GLN A 86 -2.80 9.50 -6.30
C GLN A 86 -2.47 8.63 -5.09
N ILE A 87 -1.94 7.41 -5.30
CA ILE A 87 -1.51 6.54 -4.19
C ILE A 87 -0.38 7.21 -3.41
N ARG A 88 0.63 7.75 -4.11
CA ARG A 88 1.73 8.47 -3.47
C ARG A 88 1.26 9.73 -2.74
N ALA A 89 0.32 10.48 -3.31
CA ALA A 89 -0.25 11.66 -2.68
C ALA A 89 -1.05 11.30 -1.41
N ARG A 90 -1.83 10.21 -1.44
CA ARG A 90 -2.55 9.72 -0.25
C ARG A 90 -1.60 9.32 0.87
N GLU A 91 -0.54 8.59 0.54
CA GLU A 91 0.50 8.23 1.50
C GLU A 91 1.17 9.47 2.10
N LEU A 92 1.64 10.40 1.27
CA LEU A 92 2.27 11.64 1.74
C LEU A 92 1.32 12.54 2.56
N SER A 93 0.01 12.43 2.34
CA SER A 93 -0.99 13.22 3.07
C SER A 93 -1.16 12.80 4.53
N VAL A 94 -0.75 11.58 4.89
CA VAL A 94 -0.87 11.06 6.27
C VAL A 94 0.47 10.97 7.00
N VAL A 95 1.60 10.97 6.27
CA VAL A 95 2.93 10.94 6.87
C VAL A 95 3.15 12.18 7.74
N GLY A 96 3.57 11.96 8.99
CA GLY A 96 3.77 13.01 10.00
C GLY A 96 2.53 13.28 10.85
N LEU A 97 1.38 12.70 10.51
CA LEU A 97 0.18 12.74 11.37
C LEU A 97 0.23 11.63 12.43
N PRO A 98 -0.43 11.83 13.59
CA PRO A 98 -0.50 10.82 14.65
C PRO A 98 -1.01 9.46 14.17
N ILE A 99 -2.00 9.45 13.25
CA ILE A 99 -2.56 8.21 12.71
C ILE A 99 -1.50 7.34 12.01
N TYR A 100 -0.58 7.93 11.25
CA TYR A 100 0.51 7.20 10.61
C TYR A 100 1.55 6.74 11.63
N ALA A 101 1.82 7.55 12.65
CA ALA A 101 2.74 7.16 13.73
C ALA A 101 2.24 5.91 14.46
N THR A 102 0.96 5.83 14.78
CA THR A 102 0.34 4.62 15.37
C THR A 102 0.54 3.40 14.46
N LYS A 103 0.29 3.54 13.15
CA LYS A 103 0.48 2.41 12.21
C LYS A 103 1.94 2.00 12.08
N ARG A 104 2.85 2.98 12.15
CA ARG A 104 4.29 2.72 12.14
C ARG A 104 4.69 1.88 13.36
N THR A 105 4.23 2.22 14.56
CA THR A 105 4.54 1.45 15.78
C THR A 105 4.06 -0.01 15.71
N LEU A 106 2.89 -0.26 15.10
CA LEU A 106 2.40 -1.62 14.86
C LEU A 106 3.36 -2.42 13.97
N VAL A 107 3.80 -1.82 12.86
CA VAL A 107 4.74 -2.48 11.94
C VAL A 107 6.13 -2.64 12.58
N GLU A 108 6.60 -1.65 13.33
CA GLU A 108 7.86 -1.73 14.07
C GLU A 108 7.84 -2.86 15.09
N SER A 109 6.73 -3.06 15.80
CA SER A 109 6.58 -4.20 16.73
C SER A 109 6.75 -5.55 16.04
N VAL A 110 6.22 -5.70 14.81
CA VAL A 110 6.42 -6.92 14.02
C VAL A 110 7.88 -7.06 13.56
N VAL A 111 8.48 -5.98 13.07
CA VAL A 111 9.89 -5.96 12.62
C VAL A 111 10.84 -6.32 13.76
N ASP A 112 10.61 -5.77 14.95
CA ASP A 112 11.42 -6.02 16.14
C ASP A 112 11.29 -7.49 16.59
N ALA A 113 10.08 -8.06 16.52
CA ALA A 113 9.85 -9.47 16.81
C ALA A 113 10.54 -10.40 15.78
N VAL A 114 10.54 -10.05 14.49
CA VAL A 114 11.31 -10.79 13.48
C VAL A 114 12.82 -10.72 13.78
N ALA A 115 13.31 -9.53 14.15
CA ALA A 115 14.71 -9.37 14.51
C ALA A 115 15.09 -10.18 15.77
N ALA A 116 14.17 -10.32 16.72
CA ALA A 116 14.31 -11.18 17.89
C ALA A 116 14.45 -12.67 17.50
N ILE A 117 13.58 -13.15 16.62
CA ILE A 117 13.66 -14.52 16.08
C ILE A 117 15.00 -14.75 15.37
N ALA A 118 15.49 -13.78 14.60
CA ALA A 118 16.79 -13.88 13.94
C ALA A 118 17.98 -13.97 14.92
N ARG A 119 17.81 -13.52 16.17
CA ARG A 119 18.79 -13.67 17.25
C ARG A 119 18.62 -14.98 18.04
N GLY A 120 17.58 -15.76 17.76
CA GLY A 120 17.28 -17.03 18.44
C GLY A 120 16.18 -16.94 19.50
N ASP A 121 15.44 -15.83 19.58
CA ASP A 121 14.32 -15.69 20.51
C ASP A 121 13.07 -16.47 20.01
N GLU A 122 12.21 -16.87 20.94
CA GLU A 122 10.93 -17.53 20.62
C GLU A 122 9.95 -16.59 19.88
N PRO A 123 9.13 -17.10 18.93
CA PRO A 123 8.30 -16.27 18.06
C PRO A 123 7.01 -15.74 18.71
N ASN A 124 6.80 -15.91 20.01
CA ASN A 124 5.55 -15.54 20.69
C ASN A 124 5.22 -14.04 20.54
N LEU A 125 6.25 -13.19 20.58
CA LEU A 125 6.09 -11.74 20.39
C LEU A 125 5.63 -11.40 18.97
N LEU A 126 6.03 -12.19 17.97
CA LEU A 126 5.58 -12.00 16.59
C LEU A 126 4.07 -12.24 16.48
N PHE A 127 3.56 -13.31 17.10
CA PHE A 127 2.13 -13.63 17.05
C PHE A 127 1.28 -12.58 17.76
N THR A 128 1.77 -12.06 18.88
CA THR A 128 1.14 -10.95 19.61
C THR A 128 1.13 -9.67 18.76
N ALA A 129 2.26 -9.33 18.14
CA ALA A 129 2.37 -8.15 17.29
C ALA A 129 1.48 -8.24 16.04
N LEU A 130 1.39 -9.42 15.42
CA LEU A 130 0.49 -9.68 14.30
C LEU A 130 -0.98 -9.60 14.71
N ALA A 131 -1.34 -10.13 15.89
CA ALA A 131 -2.69 -10.01 16.44
C ALA A 131 -3.09 -8.54 16.67
N ALA A 132 -2.19 -7.73 17.21
CA ALA A 132 -2.38 -6.29 17.36
C ALA A 132 -2.52 -5.59 15.98
N LEU A 133 -1.68 -5.95 15.01
CA LEU A 133 -1.73 -5.38 13.67
C LEU A 133 -3.03 -5.67 12.93
N VAL A 134 -3.55 -6.91 13.04
CA VAL A 134 -4.81 -7.28 12.38
C VAL A 134 -6.06 -6.85 13.16
N SER A 135 -5.93 -6.44 14.42
CA SER A 135 -7.06 -5.84 15.15
C SER A 135 -7.21 -4.34 14.90
N ASP A 136 -6.16 -3.69 14.38
CA ASP A 136 -6.15 -2.25 14.16
C ASP A 136 -7.24 -1.77 13.20
N GLY A 137 -8.18 -1.01 13.75
CA GLY A 137 -9.30 -0.42 13.02
C GLY A 137 -10.40 -1.40 12.65
N LEU A 138 -10.46 -2.59 13.26
CA LEU A 138 -11.67 -3.41 13.24
C LEU A 138 -12.85 -2.62 13.84
N LYS A 139 -14.05 -2.89 13.33
CA LYS A 139 -15.27 -2.36 13.93
C LYS A 139 -15.55 -3.03 15.28
N ASP A 140 -16.23 -2.33 16.18
CA ASP A 140 -16.46 -2.77 17.56
C ASP A 140 -17.24 -4.10 17.65
N ASP A 141 -18.04 -4.42 16.63
CA ASP A 141 -18.83 -5.66 16.54
C ASP A 141 -18.06 -6.84 15.88
N VAL A 142 -16.82 -6.63 15.44
CA VAL A 142 -16.03 -7.62 14.69
C VAL A 142 -14.79 -8.02 15.49
N SER A 143 -14.74 -9.28 15.92
CA SER A 143 -13.51 -9.83 16.52
C SER A 143 -12.45 -10.17 15.47
N SER A 144 -11.17 -10.17 15.88
CA SER A 144 -10.04 -10.58 15.03
C SER A 144 -10.21 -12.00 14.50
N TRP A 145 -10.76 -12.92 15.31
CA TRP A 145 -11.04 -14.28 14.85
C TRP A 145 -12.11 -14.29 13.75
N ASN A 146 -13.20 -13.53 13.94
CA ASN A 146 -14.23 -13.43 12.93
C ASN A 146 -13.72 -12.80 11.62
N MET A 147 -12.81 -11.84 11.71
CA MET A 147 -12.11 -11.29 10.55
C MET A 147 -11.33 -12.38 9.81
N ILE A 148 -10.48 -13.14 10.52
CA ILE A 148 -9.67 -14.23 9.95
C ILE A 148 -10.53 -15.26 9.24
N ARG A 149 -11.64 -15.72 9.86
CA ARG A 149 -12.59 -16.64 9.23
C ARG A 149 -13.18 -16.06 7.93
N THR A 150 -13.63 -14.82 7.99
CA THR A 150 -14.28 -14.15 6.86
C THR A 150 -13.32 -13.95 5.68
N VAL A 151 -12.09 -13.54 5.95
CA VAL A 151 -11.09 -13.30 4.90
C VAL A 151 -10.44 -14.59 4.40
N THR A 152 -10.50 -15.69 5.15
CA THR A 152 -9.91 -16.98 4.79
C THR A 152 -10.98 -17.96 4.27
N ALA A 153 -11.89 -17.50 3.42
CA ALA A 153 -12.86 -18.38 2.77
C ALA A 153 -12.17 -19.51 1.95
N PRO A 154 -12.81 -20.69 1.82
CA PRO A 154 -12.25 -21.81 1.07
C PRO A 154 -12.06 -21.45 -0.41
N GLY A 155 -10.96 -21.92 -0.98
CA GLY A 155 -10.65 -21.77 -2.39
C GLY A 155 -9.37 -22.52 -2.75
N PRO A 156 -9.08 -22.73 -4.05
CA PRO A 156 -7.91 -23.49 -4.48
C PRO A 156 -6.58 -22.93 -3.93
N ALA A 157 -6.48 -21.60 -3.82
CA ALA A 157 -5.29 -20.91 -3.32
C ALA A 157 -5.27 -20.72 -1.80
N THR A 158 -6.33 -21.08 -1.08
CA THR A 158 -6.47 -20.91 0.37
C THR A 158 -6.78 -22.21 1.10
N LYS A 159 -6.74 -23.36 0.41
CA LYS A 159 -7.13 -24.66 0.95
C LYS A 159 -6.40 -24.98 2.25
N ASP A 160 -5.08 -24.82 2.26
CA ASP A 160 -4.24 -25.19 3.40
C ASP A 160 -4.47 -24.24 4.58
N VAL A 161 -4.50 -22.93 4.33
CA VAL A 161 -4.79 -21.94 5.38
C VAL A 161 -6.22 -22.07 5.91
N TYR A 162 -7.21 -22.40 5.05
CA TYR A 162 -8.58 -22.65 5.47
C TYR A 162 -8.70 -23.91 6.34
N SER A 163 -7.90 -24.95 6.07
CA SER A 163 -7.82 -26.14 6.92
C SER A 163 -7.38 -25.78 8.35
N ILE A 164 -6.39 -24.89 8.50
CA ILE A 164 -5.96 -24.36 9.80
C ILE A 164 -7.12 -23.65 10.50
N VAL A 165 -7.85 -22.78 9.78
CA VAL A 165 -9.00 -22.06 10.34
C VAL A 165 -10.06 -23.04 10.86
N ASN A 166 -10.44 -24.07 10.09
CA ASN A 166 -11.44 -25.05 10.52
C ASN A 166 -11.00 -25.84 11.76
N LYS A 167 -9.73 -26.25 11.79
CA LYS A 167 -9.13 -26.95 12.94
C LYS A 167 -9.21 -26.10 14.21
N LEU A 168 -8.92 -24.81 14.11
CA LEU A 168 -8.96 -23.88 15.24
C LEU A 168 -10.39 -23.49 15.63
N ASP A 169 -11.32 -23.40 14.68
CA ASP A 169 -12.72 -23.10 14.97
C ASP A 169 -13.40 -24.22 15.76
N SER A 170 -12.94 -25.47 15.54
CA SER A 170 -13.37 -26.66 16.29
C SER A 170 -12.72 -26.78 17.68
N SER A 171 -11.81 -25.88 18.06
CA SER A 171 -11.12 -25.94 19.35
C SER A 171 -11.85 -25.18 20.46
N GLU A 172 -11.78 -25.62 21.71
CA GLU A 172 -12.40 -24.93 22.87
C GLU A 172 -11.68 -23.65 23.32
N LYS A 173 -10.71 -23.17 22.54
CA LYS A 173 -9.91 -21.98 22.88
C LYS A 173 -10.72 -20.69 22.72
N SER A 174 -10.37 -19.68 23.51
CA SER A 174 -10.89 -18.32 23.35
C SER A 174 -10.52 -17.74 21.98
N GLU A 175 -11.31 -16.80 21.46
CA GLU A 175 -11.05 -16.19 20.14
C GLU A 175 -9.65 -15.56 20.06
N ASN A 176 -9.19 -14.88 21.10
CA ASN A 176 -7.85 -14.29 21.15
C ASN A 176 -6.74 -15.36 21.08
N SER A 177 -6.91 -16.46 21.81
CA SER A 177 -5.96 -17.58 21.77
C SER A 177 -5.96 -18.28 20.39
N ARG A 178 -7.11 -18.33 19.70
CA ARG A 178 -7.20 -18.85 18.33
C ARG A 178 -6.45 -17.96 17.34
N VAL A 179 -6.50 -16.63 17.51
CA VAL A 179 -5.77 -15.68 16.66
C VAL A 179 -4.26 -15.88 16.77
N GLU A 180 -3.72 -15.93 17.99
CA GLU A 180 -2.28 -16.19 18.19
C GLU A 180 -1.88 -17.57 17.64
N LYS A 181 -2.70 -18.59 17.92
CA LYS A 181 -2.44 -19.95 17.41
C LYS A 181 -2.51 -20.03 15.88
N PHE A 182 -3.36 -19.24 15.26
CA PHE A 182 -3.44 -19.14 13.80
C PHE A 182 -2.15 -18.59 13.20
N PHE A 183 -1.59 -17.53 13.79
CA PHE A 183 -0.30 -17.00 13.36
C PHE A 183 0.85 -17.96 13.62
N GLU A 184 0.79 -18.72 14.71
CA GLU A 184 1.75 -19.77 14.99
C GLU A 184 1.72 -20.87 13.92
N GLU A 185 0.55 -21.34 13.50
CA GLU A 185 0.45 -22.34 12.44
C GLU A 185 0.87 -21.76 11.07
N LEU A 186 0.52 -20.50 10.75
CA LEU A 186 1.01 -19.85 9.54
C LEU A 186 2.53 -19.66 9.52
N PHE A 187 3.14 -19.40 10.68
CA PHE A 187 4.59 -19.32 10.82
C PHE A 187 5.25 -20.67 10.51
N ARG A 188 4.70 -21.77 11.04
CA ARG A 188 5.20 -23.13 10.75
C ARG A 188 5.05 -23.50 9.27
N GLU A 189 3.95 -23.07 8.64
CA GLU A 189 3.67 -23.29 7.22
C GLU A 189 4.34 -22.24 6.31
N ASN A 190 5.21 -21.37 6.85
CA ASN A 190 5.94 -20.33 6.09
C ASN A 190 5.03 -19.44 5.21
N SER A 191 3.84 -19.15 5.71
CA SER A 191 2.73 -18.57 4.95
C SER A 191 2.21 -17.25 5.52
N LEU A 192 2.96 -16.62 6.44
CA LEU A 192 2.57 -15.35 7.08
C LEU A 192 2.45 -14.19 6.09
N ASP A 193 3.51 -13.97 5.31
CA ASP A 193 3.62 -12.91 4.33
C ASP A 193 2.61 -13.10 3.17
N CYS A 194 2.48 -14.35 2.70
CA CYS A 194 1.58 -14.69 1.60
C CYS A 194 0.11 -14.52 2.02
N TRP A 195 -0.25 -14.91 3.24
CA TRP A 195 -1.59 -14.72 3.78
C TRP A 195 -1.90 -13.23 3.98
N LEU A 196 -0.99 -12.43 4.56
CA LEU A 196 -1.19 -10.99 4.69
C LEU A 196 -1.37 -10.29 3.33
N CYS A 197 -0.55 -10.66 2.34
CA CYS A 197 -0.70 -10.16 0.97
C CYS A 197 -2.06 -10.55 0.37
N TYR A 198 -2.55 -11.75 0.66
CA TYR A 198 -3.88 -12.20 0.23
C TYR A 198 -5.01 -11.41 0.90
N VAL A 199 -4.90 -11.12 2.20
CA VAL A 199 -5.92 -10.36 2.95
C VAL A 199 -6.12 -8.97 2.35
N VAL A 200 -5.04 -8.23 2.08
CA VAL A 200 -5.12 -6.86 1.54
C VAL A 200 -5.67 -6.79 0.10
N LEU A 201 -5.78 -7.92 -0.61
CA LEU A 201 -6.46 -8.00 -1.92
C LEU A 201 -7.99 -8.01 -1.81
N LYS A 202 -8.53 -8.25 -0.62
CA LYS A 202 -9.97 -8.37 -0.35
C LYS A 202 -10.59 -7.05 0.11
N GLU A 203 -10.28 -5.95 -0.57
CA GLU A 203 -10.77 -4.61 -0.20
C GLU A 203 -12.28 -4.55 0.08
N ASN A 204 -13.12 -5.18 -0.76
CA ASN A 204 -14.58 -5.21 -0.55
C ASN A 204 -15.01 -5.96 0.72
N VAL A 205 -14.22 -6.95 1.14
CA VAL A 205 -14.45 -7.66 2.41
C VAL A 205 -13.96 -6.78 3.56
N LEU A 206 -12.75 -6.24 3.45
CA LEU A 206 -12.15 -5.40 4.49
C LEU A 206 -12.98 -4.14 4.78
N ARG A 207 -13.57 -3.49 3.77
CA ARG A 207 -14.47 -2.34 3.96
C ARG A 207 -15.71 -2.64 4.82
N ARG A 208 -16.10 -3.92 4.90
CA ARG A 208 -17.23 -4.35 5.75
C ARG A 208 -16.77 -4.61 7.19
N LEU A 209 -15.51 -4.98 7.40
CA LEU A 209 -14.96 -5.40 8.68
C LEU A 209 -14.18 -4.29 9.41
N TYR A 210 -13.62 -3.34 8.68
CA TYR A 210 -12.77 -2.26 9.22
C TYR A 210 -13.43 -0.89 9.06
N SER A 211 -13.12 -0.01 10.00
CA SER A 211 -13.37 1.42 9.91
C SER A 211 -12.32 2.10 9.02
N PRO A 212 -12.65 3.23 8.37
CA PRO A 212 -11.67 4.03 7.63
C PRO A 212 -10.46 4.39 8.51
N GLY A 213 -9.25 4.32 7.96
CA GLY A 213 -8.01 4.53 8.69
C GLY A 213 -7.42 3.26 9.32
N GLY A 214 -8.14 2.14 9.33
CA GLY A 214 -7.62 0.84 9.76
C GLY A 214 -6.47 0.33 8.89
N PHE A 215 -5.46 -0.29 9.49
CA PHE A 215 -4.21 -0.62 8.82
C PHE A 215 -4.42 -1.48 7.57
N LEU A 216 -5.04 -2.65 7.70
CA LEU A 216 -5.18 -3.59 6.57
C LEU A 216 -6.07 -3.05 5.43
N LEU A 217 -7.05 -2.21 5.75
CA LEU A 217 -7.93 -1.59 4.76
C LEU A 217 -7.18 -0.57 3.90
N ASP A 218 -6.41 0.32 4.55
CA ASP A 218 -5.73 1.42 3.87
C ASP A 218 -4.27 1.13 3.51
N ALA A 219 -3.74 -0.03 3.91
CA ALA A 219 -2.39 -0.50 3.59
C ALA A 219 -2.03 -0.44 2.10
N PRO A 220 -2.91 -0.82 1.15
CA PRO A 220 -2.61 -0.70 -0.28
C PRO A 220 -2.54 0.74 -0.82
N THR A 221 -2.90 1.74 0.01
CA THR A 221 -2.96 3.16 -0.38
C THR A 221 -2.22 4.08 0.58
N ALA A 222 -2.76 4.39 1.76
CA ALA A 222 -2.21 5.37 2.69
C ALA A 222 -1.00 4.84 3.49
N TYR A 223 -0.91 3.53 3.73
CA TYR A 223 0.18 2.91 4.50
C TYR A 223 1.06 1.99 3.65
N ARG A 224 1.20 2.29 2.37
CA ARG A 224 1.87 1.41 1.38
C ARG A 224 3.32 1.10 1.72
N THR A 225 4.10 2.10 2.13
CA THR A 225 5.49 1.90 2.59
C THR A 225 5.57 1.03 3.83
N LEU A 226 4.63 1.17 4.77
CA LEU A 226 4.56 0.34 5.97
C LEU A 226 4.19 -1.11 5.64
N LEU A 227 3.24 -1.33 4.72
CA LEU A 227 2.91 -2.65 4.20
C LEU A 227 4.13 -3.33 3.56
N TRP A 228 4.92 -2.60 2.77
CA TRP A 228 6.12 -3.16 2.16
C TRP A 228 7.17 -3.54 3.19
N ARG A 229 7.45 -2.65 4.15
CA ARG A 229 8.37 -2.94 5.24
C ARG A 229 7.93 -4.15 6.07
N LEU A 230 6.63 -4.29 6.33
CA LEU A 230 6.06 -5.44 7.02
C LEU A 230 6.32 -6.75 6.26
N VAL A 231 5.97 -6.77 4.97
CA VAL A 231 6.12 -7.96 4.12
C VAL A 231 7.59 -8.33 3.96
N GLU A 232 8.47 -7.35 3.70
CA GLU A 232 9.92 -7.55 3.62
C GLU A 232 10.50 -8.14 4.90
N ALA A 233 10.05 -7.68 6.08
CA ALA A 233 10.49 -8.23 7.34
C ALA A 233 10.06 -9.68 7.52
N LEU A 234 8.78 -10.01 7.26
CA LEU A 234 8.28 -11.38 7.38
C LEU A 234 9.01 -12.36 6.44
N ALA A 235 9.47 -11.90 5.28
CA ALA A 235 10.26 -12.71 4.37
C ALA A 235 11.72 -12.94 4.81
N LEU A 236 12.18 -12.30 5.88
CA LEU A 236 13.47 -12.63 6.49
C LEU A 236 13.38 -13.85 7.42
N ILE A 237 12.17 -14.29 7.76
CA ILE A 237 11.98 -15.51 8.55
C ILE A 237 12.48 -16.70 7.72
N PRO A 238 13.37 -17.56 8.27
CA PRO A 238 13.86 -18.74 7.57
C PRO A 238 12.70 -19.63 7.11
N GLY A 239 12.71 -20.01 5.83
CA GLY A 239 11.66 -20.84 5.22
C GLY A 239 10.51 -20.07 4.57
N SER A 240 10.43 -18.75 4.74
CA SER A 240 9.38 -17.92 4.12
C SER A 240 9.27 -18.13 2.60
N CYS A 241 8.03 -18.09 2.09
CA CYS A 241 7.77 -18.32 0.68
C CYS A 241 8.27 -17.12 -0.15
N SER A 242 9.33 -17.29 -0.93
CA SER A 242 10.01 -16.21 -1.69
C SER A 242 9.06 -15.17 -2.30
N ILE A 243 9.06 -13.98 -1.69
CA ILE A 243 8.33 -12.74 -2.00
C ILE A 243 8.23 -12.40 -3.51
N ILE A 244 9.23 -12.79 -4.29
CA ILE A 244 9.41 -12.37 -5.69
C ILE A 244 8.27 -12.91 -6.59
N PHE A 245 7.73 -14.10 -6.31
CA PHE A 245 6.68 -14.71 -7.14
C PHE A 245 5.30 -14.06 -6.92
N TYR A 246 4.97 -13.67 -5.69
CA TYR A 246 3.68 -13.05 -5.39
C TYR A 246 3.66 -11.55 -5.67
N TYR A 247 4.80 -10.85 -5.57
CA TYR A 247 4.91 -9.43 -5.92
C TYR A 247 4.56 -9.14 -7.38
N HIS A 248 5.09 -9.94 -8.32
CA HIS A 248 4.73 -9.81 -9.73
C HIS A 248 3.25 -10.09 -9.95
N LYS A 249 2.67 -11.06 -9.24
CA LYS A 249 1.24 -11.39 -9.32
C LYS A 249 0.35 -10.34 -8.64
N PHE A 250 0.77 -9.71 -7.55
CA PHE A 250 0.06 -8.64 -6.84
C PHE A 250 0.06 -7.34 -7.67
N ALA A 251 1.22 -6.96 -8.20
CA ALA A 251 1.34 -5.84 -9.13
C ALA A 251 0.58 -6.10 -10.45
N TYR A 252 0.56 -7.34 -10.94
CA TYR A 252 -0.18 -7.75 -12.13
C TYR A 252 -1.71 -7.78 -11.91
N MET A 253 -2.18 -8.38 -10.81
CA MET A 253 -3.62 -8.47 -10.48
C MET A 253 -4.24 -7.09 -10.23
N ARG A 254 -3.47 -6.13 -9.69
CA ARG A 254 -3.91 -4.73 -9.55
C ARG A 254 -3.95 -3.99 -10.89
N ARG A 255 -3.10 -4.34 -11.87
CA ARG A 255 -3.10 -3.76 -13.23
C ARG A 255 -4.33 -4.16 -14.06
N HIS A 256 -4.95 -5.31 -13.79
CA HIS A 256 -6.05 -5.84 -14.61
C HIS A 256 -7.46 -5.72 -13.99
N ARG A 257 -7.61 -5.20 -12.76
CA ARG A 257 -8.93 -4.97 -12.13
C ARG A 257 -9.72 -3.75 -12.66
N THR A 258 -9.21 -2.99 -13.62
CA THR A 258 -9.96 -1.91 -14.30
C THR A 258 -10.52 -2.30 -15.67
N ALA A 259 -10.45 -3.56 -16.06
CA ALA A 259 -11.20 -4.04 -17.22
C ALA A 259 -12.67 -4.25 -16.81
N PRO A 260 -13.65 -3.69 -17.54
CA PRO A 260 -15.06 -3.98 -17.29
C PRO A 260 -15.28 -5.49 -17.40
N LEU A 261 -16.10 -6.03 -16.48
CA LEU A 261 -16.64 -7.38 -16.54
C LEU A 261 -17.45 -7.55 -17.82
N THR A 262 -16.76 -7.87 -18.91
CA THR A 262 -17.36 -8.39 -20.12
C THR A 262 -16.59 -9.63 -20.51
N ARG A 263 -17.35 -10.73 -20.52
CA ARG A 263 -17.02 -12.10 -20.94
C ARG A 263 -16.34 -13.00 -19.91
N ARG A 264 -17.22 -13.77 -19.23
CA ARG A 264 -17.06 -15.23 -19.08
C ARG A 264 -16.39 -15.81 -20.33
N SER A 265 -15.31 -16.56 -20.15
CA SER A 265 -15.05 -17.87 -20.76
C SER A 265 -13.53 -18.13 -20.80
N LYS A 266 -13.16 -19.37 -20.46
CA LYS A 266 -11.86 -20.05 -20.57
C LYS A 266 -10.85 -19.81 -19.45
N PHE A 267 -11.05 -20.55 -18.35
CA PHE A 267 -9.94 -21.14 -17.59
C PHE A 267 -10.39 -22.54 -17.12
N ASP A 268 -10.77 -23.37 -18.09
CA ASP A 268 -10.63 -24.82 -18.00
C ASP A 268 -9.46 -25.18 -18.93
N GLN A 269 -8.65 -26.16 -18.52
CA GLN A 269 -7.36 -26.59 -19.08
C GLN A 269 -6.16 -25.86 -18.47
N PHE A 270 -5.65 -26.39 -17.37
CA PHE A 270 -4.44 -27.21 -17.40
C PHE A 270 -4.54 -28.26 -16.28
N SER A 271 -4.32 -29.51 -16.68
CA SER A 271 -4.52 -30.77 -15.95
C SER A 271 -3.73 -30.91 -14.66
#